data_AF-K1SVS4-F1
#
_entry.id   AF-K1SVS4-F1
#
_cell.length_a   1.000
_cell.length_b   1.000
_cell.length_c   1.000
_cell.angle_alpha   90.00
_cell.angle_beta   90.00
_cell.angle_gamma   90.00
#
_symmetry.space_group_name_H-M   'P 1'
#
loop_
_entity.id
_entity.type
_entity.pdbx_description
1 polymer ?
#
loop_
_entity_poly.entity_id
_entity_poly.type
_entity_poly.pdbx_seq_one_letter_code
_entity_poly.pdbx_strand_id
1 'polypeptide(L)'
;REFFPENAVEYFVSYYDYYQPEAYIPTTDTYIEKDSAINDEIDKLRHSATSSLSERRDVIIVASVSCIYSLGDPIDYRNMVISLRQGMTKSRDELLAKLVDIQYERNDINFIRNKFRVHGDVVDIFPVYSNDTAIRVEFFGDEIDRICEINALTGQVKNTVSHVAIYPASHYVV
;
A
#
# COMPACT_ATOMS: atom_id res chain seq x y z
N ARG A 1 -17.00 6.76 11.85
CA ARG A 1 -15.75 6.99 12.62
C ARG A 1 -16.04 7.56 14.02
N GLU A 2 -16.97 8.50 14.17
CA GLU A 2 -17.29 9.14 15.47
C GLU A 2 -17.67 8.18 16.62
N PHE A 3 -18.39 7.09 16.32
CA PHE A 3 -18.78 6.10 17.34
C PHE A 3 -17.64 5.19 17.82
N PHE A 4 -16.58 5.03 17.02
CA PHE A 4 -15.48 4.10 17.29
C PHE A 4 -14.13 4.77 16.97
N PRO A 5 -13.71 5.79 17.75
CA PRO A 5 -12.53 6.60 17.43
C PRO A 5 -11.20 5.83 17.56
N GLU A 6 -11.14 4.82 18.42
CA GLU A 6 -9.94 4.02 18.69
C GLU A 6 -9.85 2.73 17.85
N ASN A 7 -10.94 2.36 17.16
CA ASN A 7 -10.99 1.18 16.29
C ASN A 7 -10.65 1.52 14.84
N ALA A 8 -10.24 0.53 14.06
CA ALA A 8 -10.05 0.71 12.62
C ALA A 8 -11.40 0.72 11.90
N VAL A 9 -11.89 1.92 11.55
CA VAL A 9 -13.10 2.10 10.76
C VAL A 9 -12.71 2.45 9.32
N GLU A 10 -12.86 1.48 8.44
CA GLU A 10 -12.32 1.47 7.08
C GLU A 10 -13.43 1.55 6.02
N TYR A 11 -13.04 1.90 4.79
CA TYR A 11 -13.96 2.10 3.67
C TYR A 11 -13.53 1.28 2.45
N PHE A 12 -14.45 0.49 1.89
CA PHE A 12 -14.15 -0.42 0.77
C PHE A 12 -15.23 -0.37 -0.31
N VAL A 13 -15.02 0.49 -1.32
CA VAL A 13 -15.93 0.65 -2.46
C VAL A 13 -15.16 0.57 -3.78
N SER A 14 -15.87 0.67 -4.91
CA SER A 14 -15.21 0.78 -6.22
C SER A 14 -14.31 2.00 -6.23
N TYR A 15 -13.05 1.79 -6.58
CA TYR A 15 -12.07 2.87 -6.82
C TYR A 15 -12.18 3.53 -8.18
N TYR A 16 -13.16 3.17 -9.00
CA TYR A 16 -13.37 3.84 -10.29
C TYR A 16 -14.30 5.03 -10.11
N ASP A 17 -13.83 6.23 -10.43
CA ASP A 17 -14.68 7.43 -10.59
C ASP A 17 -15.56 7.29 -11.84
N TYR A 18 -15.01 6.68 -12.88
CA TYR A 18 -15.69 6.33 -14.12
C TYR A 18 -15.29 4.92 -14.56
N TYR A 19 -16.27 4.13 -15.01
CA TYR A 19 -16.03 2.79 -15.51
C TYR A 19 -16.98 2.45 -16.66
N GLN A 20 -16.41 2.22 -17.83
CA GLN A 20 -17.06 1.64 -19.00
C GLN A 20 -16.52 0.22 -19.19
N PRO A 21 -17.37 -0.82 -19.07
CA PRO A 21 -16.95 -2.18 -19.35
C PRO A 21 -16.70 -2.37 -20.85
N GLU A 22 -15.79 -3.28 -21.17
CA GLU A 22 -15.67 -3.82 -22.51
C GLU A 22 -16.96 -4.56 -22.88
N ALA A 23 -17.51 -4.28 -24.06
CA ALA A 23 -18.72 -4.92 -24.53
C ALA A 23 -18.76 -4.99 -26.05
N TYR A 24 -19.51 -5.96 -26.58
CA TYR A 24 -19.86 -6.02 -27.99
C TYR A 24 -21.38 -5.97 -28.13
N ILE A 25 -21.88 -5.09 -28.99
CA ILE A 25 -23.30 -4.90 -29.28
C ILE A 25 -23.60 -5.51 -30.65
N PRO A 26 -24.19 -6.72 -30.72
CA PRO A 26 -24.39 -7.43 -31.98
C PRO A 26 -25.35 -6.72 -32.94
N THR A 27 -26.35 -6.02 -32.41
CA THR A 27 -27.38 -5.36 -33.24
C THR A 27 -26.84 -4.22 -34.09
N THR A 28 -25.76 -3.58 -33.65
CA THR A 28 -25.12 -2.46 -34.34
C THR A 28 -23.71 -2.80 -34.80
N ASP A 29 -23.30 -4.07 -34.65
CA ASP A 29 -21.94 -4.54 -34.89
C ASP A 29 -20.88 -3.60 -34.28
N THR A 30 -21.10 -3.19 -33.03
CA THR A 30 -20.27 -2.19 -32.35
C THR A 30 -19.49 -2.81 -31.22
N TYR A 31 -18.18 -2.68 -31.27
CA TYR A 31 -17.30 -2.99 -30.14
C TYR A 31 -17.08 -1.73 -29.31
N ILE A 32 -17.24 -1.86 -28.00
CA ILE A 32 -17.01 -0.82 -27.00
C ILE A 32 -15.78 -1.24 -26.20
N GLU A 33 -14.73 -0.44 -26.32
CA GLU A 33 -13.51 -0.61 -25.55
C GLU A 33 -13.76 -0.29 -24.06
N LYS A 34 -12.99 -0.98 -23.21
CA LYS A 34 -12.91 -0.65 -21.79
C LYS A 34 -12.29 0.73 -21.64
N ASP A 35 -12.93 1.59 -20.87
CA ASP A 35 -12.40 2.88 -20.46
C ASP A 35 -12.70 3.10 -18.97
N SER A 36 -11.77 3.68 -18.23
CA SER A 36 -11.93 3.86 -16.78
C SER A 36 -11.00 4.92 -16.21
N ALA A 37 -11.46 5.59 -15.15
CA ALA A 37 -10.65 6.50 -14.36
C ALA A 37 -10.60 6.02 -12.90
N ILE A 38 -9.41 5.88 -12.34
CA ILE A 38 -9.18 5.43 -10.96
C ILE A 38 -9.07 6.65 -10.03
N ASN A 39 -9.67 6.53 -8.85
CA ASN A 39 -9.59 7.46 -7.75
C ASN A 39 -8.55 6.99 -6.73
N ASP A 40 -7.42 7.70 -6.66
CA ASP A 40 -6.30 7.34 -5.79
C ASP A 40 -6.65 7.36 -4.30
N GLU A 41 -7.62 8.19 -3.87
CA GLU A 41 -8.03 8.25 -2.47
C GLU A 41 -8.88 7.04 -2.07
N ILE A 42 -9.75 6.56 -2.95
CA ILE A 42 -10.52 5.35 -2.71
C ILE A 42 -9.61 4.11 -2.77
N ASP A 43 -8.67 4.06 -3.69
CA ASP A 43 -7.69 2.96 -3.77
C ASP A 43 -6.88 2.83 -2.47
N LYS A 44 -6.37 3.95 -1.96
CA LYS A 44 -5.72 4.02 -0.63
C LYS A 44 -6.61 3.43 0.47
N LEU A 45 -7.89 3.83 0.51
CA LEU A 45 -8.83 3.36 1.55
C LEU A 45 -9.07 1.85 1.44
N ARG A 46 -9.10 1.30 0.22
CA ARG A 46 -9.20 -0.16 0.02
C ARG A 46 -7.96 -0.88 0.54
N HIS A 47 -6.78 -0.34 0.28
CA HIS A 47 -5.53 -0.88 0.83
C HIS A 47 -5.50 -0.81 2.36
N SER A 48 -5.92 0.32 2.95
CA SER A 48 -6.07 0.51 4.40
C SER A 48 -7.02 -0.52 5.02
N ALA A 49 -8.13 -0.82 4.34
CA ALA A 49 -9.08 -1.83 4.80
C ALA A 49 -8.45 -3.24 4.84
N THR A 50 -7.76 -3.64 3.77
CA THR A 50 -7.16 -4.98 3.67
C THR A 50 -5.96 -5.17 4.58
N SER A 51 -5.12 -4.15 4.77
CA SER A 51 -4.00 -4.21 5.72
C SER A 51 -4.51 -4.28 7.17
N SER A 52 -5.52 -3.49 7.52
CA SER A 52 -6.13 -3.49 8.86
C SER A 52 -6.63 -4.86 9.28
N LEU A 53 -7.26 -5.62 8.37
CA LEU A 53 -7.70 -7.00 8.63
C LEU A 53 -6.55 -7.98 8.94
N SER A 54 -5.32 -7.64 8.55
CA SER A 54 -4.13 -8.45 8.83
C SER A 54 -3.42 -8.01 10.11
N GLU A 55 -3.52 -6.74 10.49
CA GLU A 55 -2.83 -6.19 11.67
C GLU A 55 -3.61 -6.33 12.99
N ARG A 56 -4.94 -6.19 12.94
CA ARG A 56 -5.77 -6.09 14.15
C ARG A 56 -7.13 -6.75 13.99
N ARG A 57 -7.79 -7.03 15.11
CA ARG A 57 -9.09 -7.72 15.14
C ARG A 57 -10.29 -6.79 15.23
N ASP A 58 -10.09 -5.57 15.71
CA ASP A 58 -11.14 -4.59 15.95
C ASP A 58 -11.30 -3.65 14.75
N VAL A 59 -11.72 -4.27 13.64
CA VAL A 59 -11.89 -3.64 12.33
C VAL A 59 -13.36 -3.64 11.94
N ILE A 60 -13.86 -2.49 11.49
CA ILE A 60 -15.19 -2.32 10.89
C ILE A 60 -14.99 -1.79 9.47
N ILE A 61 -15.44 -2.52 8.47
CA ILE A 61 -15.36 -2.08 7.06
C ILE A 61 -16.76 -1.71 6.57
N VAL A 62 -16.93 -0.47 6.14
CA VAL A 62 -18.12 -0.04 5.40
C VAL A 62 -17.86 -0.29 3.92
N ALA A 63 -18.62 -1.20 3.31
CA ALA A 63 -18.36 -1.64 1.94
C ALA A 63 -19.59 -1.54 1.02
N SER A 64 -19.33 -1.35 -0.27
CA SER A 64 -20.34 -1.55 -1.33
C SER A 64 -20.31 -3.01 -1.82
N VAL A 65 -21.11 -3.33 -2.84
CA VAL A 65 -21.03 -4.62 -3.56
C VAL A 65 -19.64 -4.92 -4.12
N SER A 66 -18.69 -3.97 -4.11
CA SER A 66 -17.29 -4.27 -4.41
C SER A 66 -16.70 -5.37 -3.53
N CYS A 67 -17.23 -5.64 -2.33
CA CYS A 67 -16.72 -6.70 -1.45
C CYS A 67 -16.99 -8.13 -1.94
N ILE A 68 -17.87 -8.31 -2.93
CA ILE A 68 -18.11 -9.61 -3.56
C ILE A 68 -17.38 -9.77 -4.90
N TYR A 69 -16.63 -8.76 -5.34
CA TYR A 69 -15.72 -8.86 -6.48
C TYR A 69 -14.39 -9.45 -6.04
N SER A 70 -13.76 -10.20 -6.94
CA SER A 70 -12.50 -10.90 -6.67
C SER A 70 -11.38 -9.94 -6.28
N LEU A 71 -10.54 -10.38 -5.35
CA LEU A 71 -9.21 -9.84 -5.06
C LEU A 71 -8.21 -11.00 -5.21
N GLY A 72 -6.91 -10.70 -5.13
CA GLY A 72 -5.89 -11.74 -5.00
C GLY A 72 -6.08 -12.58 -3.73
N ASP A 73 -5.46 -13.76 -3.71
CA ASP A 73 -5.58 -14.68 -2.58
C ASP A 73 -5.06 -14.02 -1.28
N PRO A 74 -5.84 -14.05 -0.19
CA PRO A 74 -5.45 -13.39 1.06
C PRO A 74 -4.21 -14.03 1.71
N ILE A 75 -3.93 -15.30 1.44
CA ILE A 75 -2.73 -16.00 1.92
C ILE A 75 -1.51 -15.46 1.17
N ASP A 76 -1.59 -15.34 -0.15
CA ASP A 76 -0.51 -14.78 -0.97
C ASP A 76 -0.24 -13.33 -0.60
N TYR A 77 -1.29 -12.52 -0.45
CA TYR A 77 -1.17 -11.12 0.00
C TYR A 77 -0.43 -10.99 1.34
N ARG A 78 -0.71 -11.89 2.30
CA ARG A 78 -0.03 -11.93 3.60
C ARG A 78 1.40 -12.43 3.51
N ASN A 79 1.68 -13.41 2.65
CA ASN A 79 3.02 -13.96 2.46
C ASN A 79 3.98 -12.96 1.82
N MET A 80 3.46 -12.01 1.05
CA MET A 80 4.23 -10.95 0.41
C MET A 80 4.56 -9.78 1.36
N VAL A 81 3.99 -9.72 2.56
CA VAL A 81 4.25 -8.62 3.50
C VAL A 81 5.73 -8.57 3.89
N ILE A 82 6.35 -7.39 3.75
CA ILE A 82 7.71 -7.16 4.21
C ILE A 82 7.66 -6.72 5.67
N SER A 83 8.03 -7.61 6.58
CA SER A 83 8.21 -7.29 8.00
C SER A 83 9.63 -6.76 8.24
N LEU A 84 9.75 -5.53 8.71
CA LEU A 84 11.01 -4.90 9.11
C LEU A 84 11.06 -4.70 10.62
N ARG A 85 12.21 -4.97 11.23
CA ARG A 85 12.44 -4.81 12.68
C ARG A 85 13.80 -4.16 12.89
N GLN A 86 13.89 -3.31 13.91
CA GLN A 86 15.18 -2.79 14.35
C GLN A 86 16.10 -3.95 14.77
N GLY A 87 17.38 -3.89 14.38
CA GLY A 87 18.38 -4.93 14.61
C GLY A 87 18.27 -6.14 13.68
N MET A 88 17.36 -6.13 12.71
CA MET A 88 17.26 -7.21 11.73
C MET A 88 18.46 -7.16 10.78
N THR A 89 19.14 -8.28 10.61
CA THR A 89 20.11 -8.46 9.53
C THR A 89 19.38 -8.62 8.21
N LYS A 90 19.43 -7.59 7.39
CA LYS A 90 18.87 -7.53 6.04
C LYS A 90 19.66 -6.49 5.25
N SER A 91 20.21 -6.86 4.11
CA SER A 91 20.89 -5.88 3.27
C SER A 91 19.89 -4.90 2.65
N ARG A 92 20.36 -3.68 2.38
CA ARG A 92 19.56 -2.66 1.71
C ARG A 92 19.03 -3.17 0.37
N ASP A 93 19.90 -3.76 -0.45
CA ASP A 93 19.54 -4.19 -1.80
C ASP A 93 18.51 -5.33 -1.80
N GLU A 94 18.53 -6.22 -0.78
CA GLU A 94 17.47 -7.19 -0.57
C GLU A 94 16.12 -6.55 -0.21
N LEU A 95 16.12 -5.44 0.53
CA LEU A 95 14.88 -4.70 0.80
C LEU A 95 14.35 -4.09 -0.49
N LEU A 96 15.20 -3.47 -1.30
CA LEU A 96 14.80 -2.85 -2.57
C LEU A 96 14.21 -3.87 -3.53
N ALA A 97 14.85 -5.04 -3.66
CA ALA A 97 14.34 -6.13 -4.50
C ALA A 97 12.94 -6.58 -4.04
N LYS A 98 12.76 -6.82 -2.73
CA LYS A 98 11.45 -7.19 -2.20
C LYS A 98 10.38 -6.11 -2.41
N LEU A 99 10.73 -4.83 -2.28
CA LEU A 99 9.80 -3.72 -2.54
C LEU A 99 9.30 -3.74 -3.98
N VAL A 100 10.18 -4.01 -4.94
CA VAL A 100 9.82 -4.17 -6.35
C VAL A 100 8.92 -5.40 -6.56
N ASP A 101 9.24 -6.53 -5.93
CA ASP A 101 8.42 -7.75 -6.00
C ASP A 101 6.96 -7.48 -5.57
N ILE A 102 6.78 -6.63 -4.55
CA ILE A 102 5.46 -6.24 -4.05
C ILE A 102 4.89 -4.97 -4.70
N GLN A 103 5.35 -4.67 -5.92
CA GLN A 103 4.83 -3.64 -6.83
C GLN A 103 5.10 -2.18 -6.44
N TYR A 104 6.08 -1.92 -5.57
CA TYR A 104 6.55 -0.55 -5.34
C TYR A 104 7.54 -0.14 -6.41
N GLU A 105 7.49 1.14 -6.79
CA GLU A 105 8.40 1.70 -7.77
C GLU A 105 9.44 2.60 -7.12
N ARG A 106 10.68 2.51 -7.58
CA ARG A 106 11.71 3.47 -7.18
C ARG A 106 11.48 4.82 -7.83
N ASN A 107 11.38 5.89 -7.04
CA ASN A 107 11.32 7.25 -7.56
C ASN A 107 12.02 8.24 -6.60
N ASP A 108 13.25 8.60 -6.95
CA ASP A 108 14.08 9.49 -6.12
C ASP A 108 13.68 10.97 -6.26
N ILE A 109 12.92 11.33 -7.30
CA ILE A 109 12.53 12.72 -7.61
C ILE A 109 11.13 13.03 -7.05
N ASN A 110 10.14 12.22 -7.41
CA ASN A 110 8.74 12.42 -7.03
C ASN A 110 8.31 11.37 -6.00
N PHE A 111 8.40 11.75 -4.72
CA PHE A 111 8.10 10.85 -3.61
C PHE A 111 6.62 10.92 -3.22
N ILE A 112 5.83 10.05 -3.84
CA ILE A 112 4.39 9.88 -3.61
C ILE A 112 4.08 8.43 -3.18
N ARG A 113 2.82 8.13 -2.86
CA ARG A 113 2.38 6.77 -2.48
C ARG A 113 2.81 5.73 -3.52
N ASN A 114 3.03 4.51 -3.06
CA ASN A 114 3.53 3.40 -3.88
C ASN A 114 4.96 3.62 -4.44
N LYS A 115 5.71 4.57 -3.86
CA LYS A 115 7.11 4.82 -4.24
C LYS A 115 8.05 4.59 -3.07
N PHE A 116 9.28 4.22 -3.39
CA PHE A 116 10.40 4.31 -2.47
C PHE A 116 11.56 5.08 -3.09
N ARG A 117 12.44 5.63 -2.26
CA ARG A 117 13.65 6.34 -2.67
C ARG A 117 14.82 5.98 -1.79
N VAL A 118 16.03 6.17 -2.31
CA VAL A 118 17.26 5.77 -1.62
C VAL A 118 18.23 6.95 -1.53
N HIS A 119 18.68 7.24 -0.30
CA HIS A 119 19.67 8.27 -0.01
C HIS A 119 20.80 7.67 0.83
N GLY A 120 21.80 7.10 0.15
CA GLY A 120 22.91 6.39 0.82
C GLY A 120 22.42 5.14 1.56
N ASP A 121 22.52 5.16 2.88
CA ASP A 121 22.11 4.07 3.78
C ASP A 121 20.68 4.25 4.30
N VAL A 122 19.93 5.20 3.72
CA VAL A 122 18.54 5.48 4.09
C VAL A 122 17.61 5.09 2.95
N VAL A 123 16.58 4.30 3.27
CA VAL A 123 15.48 3.98 2.35
C VAL A 123 14.19 4.58 2.91
N ASP A 124 13.61 5.52 2.16
CA ASP A 124 12.28 6.06 2.46
C ASP A 124 11.25 5.30 1.60
N ILE A 125 10.21 4.77 2.23
CA ILE A 125 9.14 3.99 1.61
C ILE A 125 7.83 4.71 1.89
N PHE A 126 7.02 5.00 0.87
CA PHE A 126 5.69 5.59 1.05
C PHE A 126 4.62 4.51 0.85
N PRO A 127 4.07 3.92 1.93
CA PRO A 127 3.10 2.84 1.83
C PRO A 127 1.81 3.28 1.11
N VAL A 128 1.26 2.38 0.29
CA VAL A 128 0.04 2.65 -0.50
C VAL A 128 -1.20 2.97 0.36
N TYR A 129 -1.27 2.43 1.57
CA TYR A 129 -2.36 2.62 2.53
C TYR A 129 -2.19 3.87 3.41
N SER A 130 -1.02 4.52 3.36
CA SER A 130 -0.72 5.65 4.24
C SER A 130 -1.20 6.97 3.65
N ASN A 131 -1.55 7.93 4.52
CA ASN A 131 -2.01 9.25 4.09
C ASN A 131 -0.84 10.21 3.84
N ASP A 132 -0.09 10.54 4.88
CA ASP A 132 1.03 11.49 4.84
C ASP A 132 2.29 10.97 5.54
N THR A 133 2.24 9.73 6.02
CA THR A 133 3.35 9.11 6.77
C THR A 133 4.10 8.15 5.85
N ALA A 134 5.39 8.40 5.66
CA ALA A 134 6.31 7.44 5.04
C ALA A 134 7.14 6.74 6.13
N ILE A 135 7.74 5.62 5.77
CA ILE A 135 8.62 4.84 6.62
C ILE A 135 10.05 5.08 6.16
N ARG A 136 10.89 5.55 7.07
CA ARG A 136 12.33 5.68 6.89
C ARG A 136 13.03 4.51 7.55
N VAL A 137 13.84 3.78 6.78
CA VAL A 137 14.66 2.67 7.23
C VAL A 137 16.12 3.08 7.08
N GLU A 138 16.83 3.20 8.20
CA GLU A 138 18.24 3.55 8.27
C GLU A 138 19.06 2.28 8.47
N PHE A 139 20.08 2.08 7.65
CA PHE A 139 20.94 0.90 7.66
C PHE A 139 22.32 1.23 8.25
N PHE A 140 22.91 0.23 8.90
CA PHE A 140 24.33 0.20 9.25
C PHE A 140 24.95 -1.08 8.66
N GLY A 141 25.50 -0.96 7.45
CA GLY A 141 25.88 -2.14 6.66
C GLY A 141 24.65 -2.96 6.27
N ASP A 142 24.61 -4.23 6.69
CA ASP A 142 23.49 -5.15 6.44
C ASP A 142 22.55 -5.29 7.64
N GLU A 143 22.54 -4.33 8.56
CA GLU A 143 21.64 -4.30 9.71
C GLU A 143 20.72 -3.07 9.65
N ILE A 144 19.45 -3.25 10.01
CA ILE A 144 18.51 -2.14 10.18
C ILE A 144 18.79 -1.47 11.53
N ASP A 145 19.45 -0.32 11.50
CA ASP A 145 19.81 0.45 12.71
C ASP A 145 18.59 1.15 13.31
N ARG A 146 17.75 1.77 12.47
CA ARG A 146 16.59 2.54 12.93
C ARG A 146 15.44 2.53 11.93
N ILE A 147 14.22 2.51 12.46
CA ILE A 147 12.99 2.67 11.69
C ILE A 147 12.21 3.87 12.23
N CYS A 148 11.90 4.81 11.36
CA CYS A 148 11.16 6.02 11.71
C CYS A 148 9.91 6.18 10.85
N GLU A 149 8.84 6.67 11.46
CA GLU A 149 7.72 7.27 10.73
C GLU A 149 8.07 8.74 10.45
N ILE A 150 7.99 9.15 9.19
CA ILE A 150 8.29 10.52 8.76
C ILE A 150 7.08 11.12 8.05
N ASN A 151 6.92 12.44 8.11
CA ASN A 151 6.01 13.13 7.20
C ASN A 151 6.58 13.09 5.77
N ALA A 152 5.84 12.54 4.81
CA ALA A 152 6.32 12.27 3.45
C ALA A 152 6.71 13.54 2.67
N LEU A 153 6.09 14.68 2.98
CA LEU A 153 6.36 15.96 2.31
C LEU A 153 7.55 16.70 2.92
N THR A 154 7.60 16.80 4.24
CA THR A 154 8.61 17.60 4.96
C THR A 154 9.84 16.80 5.38
N GLY A 155 9.75 15.48 5.43
CA GLY A 155 10.80 14.58 5.93
C GLY A 155 11.00 14.62 7.44
N GLN A 156 10.16 15.36 8.19
CA GLN A 156 10.26 15.42 9.65
C GLN A 156 9.91 14.07 10.27
N VAL A 157 10.74 13.61 11.22
CA VAL A 157 10.49 12.40 12.01
C VAL A 157 9.34 12.66 12.96
N LYS A 158 8.29 11.84 12.84
CA LYS A 158 7.13 11.83 13.75
C LYS A 158 7.37 10.90 14.93
N ASN A 159 7.85 9.69 14.66
CA ASN A 159 8.03 8.66 15.67
C ASN A 159 9.15 7.68 15.27
N THR A 160 9.70 6.96 16.25
CA THR A 160 10.62 5.84 16.02
C THR A 160 9.92 4.57 16.45
N VAL A 161 9.94 3.56 15.58
CA VAL A 161 9.21 2.31 15.78
C VAL A 161 10.18 1.13 15.77
N SER A 162 9.90 0.11 16.58
CA SER A 162 10.72 -1.10 16.64
C SER A 162 10.39 -2.11 15.54
N HIS A 163 9.21 -1.98 14.94
CA HIS A 163 8.69 -2.89 13.90
C HIS A 163 7.71 -2.17 12.98
N VAL A 164 7.74 -2.52 11.69
CA VAL A 164 6.75 -2.11 10.70
C VAL A 164 6.51 -3.23 9.70
N ALA A 165 5.28 -3.34 9.21
CA ALA A 165 4.89 -4.20 8.10
C ALA A 165 4.62 -3.33 6.86
N ILE A 166 5.21 -3.68 5.72
CA ILE A 166 4.94 -3.03 4.43
C ILE A 166 4.14 -4.01 3.58
N TYR A 167 2.89 -3.64 3.29
CA TYR A 167 1.96 -4.43 2.49
C TYR A 167 2.15 -4.18 0.98
N PRO A 168 1.80 -5.16 0.14
CA PRO A 168 1.86 -5.00 -1.31
C PRO A 168 1.05 -3.82 -1.83
N ALA A 169 1.58 -3.17 -2.84
CA ALA A 169 0.97 -2.01 -3.48
C ALA A 169 -0.14 -2.34 -4.48
N SER A 170 -0.46 -3.62 -4.64
CA SER A 170 -1.57 -4.10 -5.46
C SER A 170 -2.25 -5.26 -4.73
N HIS A 171 -3.57 -5.39 -4.91
CA HIS A 171 -4.32 -6.56 -4.46
C HIS A 171 -4.18 -7.77 -5.40
N TYR A 172 -3.51 -7.62 -6.55
CA TYR A 172 -3.42 -8.66 -7.59
C TYR A 172 -1.97 -8.96 -7.99
N VAL A 173 -1.10 -9.12 -7.00
CA VAL A 173 0.29 -9.53 -7.26
C VAL A 173 0.29 -11.01 -7.66
N VAL A 174 0.96 -11.32 -8.77
CA VAL A 174 1.12 -12.67 -9.35
C VAL A 174 2.59 -13.03 -9.35
#